data_AF-X1P1V2-F1
#
_entry.id   AF-X1P1V2-F1
#
_cell.length_a   1.000
_cell.length_b   1.000
_cell.length_c   1.000
_cell.angle_alpha   90.00
_cell.angle_beta   90.00
_cell.angle_gamma   90.00
#
_symmetry.space_group_name_H-M   'P 1'
#
loop_
_entity.id
_entity.type
_entity.pdbx_description
1 polymer ?
#
loop_
_entity_poly.entity_id
_entity_poly.type
_entity_poly.pdbx_seq_one_letter_code
_entity_poly.pdbx_strand_id
1 'polypeptide(L)'
;MEKSKEYAFSTVLNTSYEEAVTKVTDALKEEGFGVLTEIDVKATLKKKLDKEFRKYVILGACNPPYAYRTLQADLDVGLLLPCNVIVYETNDRK
;
A
#
# COMPACT_ATOMS: atom_id res chain seq x y z
N MET A 1 2.30 -26.38 1.99
CA MET A 1 1.66 -25.54 0.96
C MET A 1 1.78 -24.09 1.40
N GLU A 2 2.76 -23.38 0.86
CA GLU A 2 2.93 -21.93 0.99
C GLU A 2 1.65 -21.24 0.49
N LYS A 3 1.06 -20.34 1.29
CA LYS A 3 0.17 -19.34 0.73
C LYS A 3 1.06 -18.29 0.07
N SER A 4 1.54 -18.60 -1.13
CA SER A 4 2.00 -17.60 -2.09
C SER A 4 0.87 -16.58 -2.24
N LYS A 5 1.17 -15.28 -2.09
CA LYS A 5 0.18 -14.25 -2.37
C LYS A 5 -0.04 -14.25 -3.88
N GLU A 6 -1.19 -14.77 -4.32
CA GLU A 6 -1.45 -15.10 -5.73
C GLU A 6 -1.29 -13.92 -6.71
N TYR A 7 -1.40 -12.67 -6.20
CA TYR A 7 -1.32 -11.46 -7.02
C TYR A 7 -0.43 -10.37 -6.42
N ALA A 8 0.41 -10.68 -5.41
CA ALA A 8 1.19 -9.66 -4.71
C ALA A 8 2.64 -10.06 -4.46
N PHE A 9 3.53 -9.08 -4.61
CA PHE A 9 4.86 -9.14 -3.99
C PHE A 9 4.75 -8.71 -2.53
N SER A 10 5.43 -9.41 -1.64
CA SER A 10 5.39 -9.07 -0.22
C SER A 10 6.66 -9.45 0.53
N THR A 11 6.90 -8.71 1.60
CA THR A 11 7.92 -9.01 2.60
C THR A 11 7.35 -8.73 4.00
N VAL A 12 8.00 -9.27 5.03
CA VAL A 12 7.64 -9.06 6.44
C VAL A 12 8.76 -8.28 7.12
N LEU A 13 8.39 -7.21 7.82
CA LEU A 13 9.32 -6.39 8.59
C LEU A 13 9.20 -6.73 10.08
N ASN A 14 10.32 -7.04 10.74
CA ASN A 14 10.36 -7.29 12.19
C ASN A 14 10.43 -5.95 12.96
N THR A 15 9.37 -5.17 12.88
CA THR A 15 9.31 -3.79 13.40
C THR A 15 7.88 -3.44 13.83
N SER A 16 7.67 -2.33 14.55
CA SER A 16 6.32 -1.85 14.85
C SER A 16 5.57 -1.44 13.57
N TYR A 17 4.24 -1.44 13.61
CA TYR A 17 3.43 -0.99 12.47
C TYR A 17 3.77 0.43 12.04
N GLU A 18 3.87 1.35 12.99
CA GLU A 18 4.16 2.75 12.75
C GLU A 18 5.53 2.92 12.07
N GLU A 19 6.54 2.18 12.53
CA GLU A 19 7.86 2.19 11.92
C GLU A 19 7.87 1.53 10.53
N ALA A 20 7.06 0.48 10.31
CA ALA A 20 6.90 -0.13 9.00
C ALA A 20 6.30 0.84 7.99
N VAL A 21 5.26 1.60 8.38
CA VAL A 21 4.64 2.62 7.51
C VAL A 21 5.66 3.69 7.13
N THR A 22 6.43 4.19 8.10
CA THR A 22 7.50 5.17 7.84
C THR A 22 8.57 4.61 6.89
N LYS A 23 9.12 3.42 7.19
CA LYS A 23 10.14 2.77 6.35
C LYS A 23 9.68 2.54 4.92
N VAL A 24 8.43 2.11 4.73
CA VAL A 24 7.84 1.89 3.40
C VAL A 24 7.70 3.23 2.66
N THR A 25 7.22 4.27 3.34
CA THR A 25 7.04 5.60 2.74
C THR A 25 8.38 6.22 2.34
N ASP A 26 9.40 6.09 3.18
CA ASP A 26 10.74 6.58 2.90
C ASP A 26 11.39 5.82 1.74
N ALA A 27 11.30 4.49 1.72
CA ALA A 27 11.82 3.68 0.61
C ALA A 27 11.13 3.99 -0.72
N LEU A 28 9.80 4.20 -0.72
CA LEU A 28 9.08 4.66 -1.92
C LEU A 28 9.63 6.00 -2.41
N LYS A 29 9.87 6.94 -1.51
CA LYS A 29 10.40 8.27 -1.83
C LYS A 29 11.82 8.20 -2.40
N GLU A 30 12.69 7.36 -1.84
CA GLU A 30 14.05 7.12 -2.36
C GLU A 30 14.03 6.61 -3.81
N GLU A 31 13.06 5.78 -4.17
CA GLU A 31 12.83 5.28 -5.53
C GLU A 31 11.99 6.24 -6.41
N GLY A 32 11.72 7.46 -5.94
CA GLY A 32 11.01 8.51 -6.69
C GLY A 32 9.48 8.36 -6.74
N PHE A 33 8.90 7.53 -5.87
CA PHE A 33 7.46 7.44 -5.67
C PHE A 33 7.00 8.35 -4.53
N GLY A 34 5.98 9.18 -4.80
CA GLY A 34 5.26 9.93 -3.78
C GLY A 34 3.98 9.21 -3.34
N VAL A 35 3.60 9.35 -2.07
CA VAL A 35 2.28 8.89 -1.57
C VAL A 35 1.25 9.99 -1.83
N LEU A 36 0.28 9.72 -2.70
CA LEU A 36 -0.79 10.64 -3.08
C LEU A 36 -2.03 10.50 -2.20
N THR A 37 -2.31 9.28 -1.76
CA THR A 37 -3.47 8.95 -0.94
C THR A 37 -3.08 7.99 0.17
N GLU A 38 -3.74 8.15 1.30
CA GLU A 38 -3.63 7.25 2.45
C GLU A 38 -5.03 6.88 2.91
N ILE A 39 -5.30 5.58 3.04
CA ILE A 39 -6.57 5.06 3.52
C ILE A 39 -6.31 4.24 4.78
N ASP A 40 -6.66 4.80 5.94
CA ASP A 40 -6.69 4.06 7.20
C ASP A 40 -7.94 3.16 7.21
N VAL A 41 -7.73 1.87 6.93
CA VAL A 41 -8.80 0.87 6.87
C VAL A 41 -9.37 0.61 8.26
N LYS A 42 -8.55 0.62 9.31
CA LYS A 42 -9.01 0.41 10.68
C LYS A 42 -9.96 1.53 11.09
N ALA A 43 -9.55 2.79 10.93
CA ALA A 43 -10.37 3.94 11.27
C ALA A 43 -11.65 3.98 10.42
N THR A 44 -11.56 3.66 9.13
CA THR A 44 -12.71 3.65 8.22
C THR A 44 -13.75 2.61 8.62
N LEU A 45 -13.34 1.36 8.88
CA LEU A 45 -14.25 0.28 9.28
C LEU A 45 -14.87 0.55 10.65
N LYS A 46 -14.10 1.11 11.60
CA LYS A 46 -14.63 1.53 12.89
C LYS A 46 -15.68 2.63 12.72
N LYS A 47 -15.39 3.68 11.95
CA LYS A 47 -16.30 4.82 11.74
C LYS A 47 -17.58 4.45 10.99
N LYS A 48 -17.49 3.55 10.00
CA LYS A 48 -18.60 3.26 9.09
C LYS A 48 -19.44 2.06 9.52
N LEU A 49 -18.82 1.08 10.17
CA LEU A 49 -19.45 -0.21 10.49
C LEU A 49 -19.36 -0.57 11.98
N ASP A 50 -18.72 0.27 12.81
CA ASP A 50 -18.41 0.00 14.22
C ASP A 50 -17.68 -1.35 14.44
N LYS A 51 -16.87 -1.76 13.47
CA LYS A 51 -16.09 -2.99 13.55
C LYS A 51 -14.64 -2.69 13.91
N GLU A 52 -14.14 -3.40 14.92
CA GLU A 52 -12.72 -3.45 15.20
C GLU A 52 -11.98 -4.19 14.08
N PHE A 53 -10.80 -3.67 13.73
CA PHE A 53 -9.95 -4.25 12.71
C PHE A 53 -8.47 -4.07 13.09
N ARG A 54 -7.61 -4.90 12.53
CA ARG A 54 -6.15 -4.75 12.72
C ARG A 54 -5.66 -3.45 12.09
N LYS A 55 -4.51 -2.94 12.54
CA LYS A 55 -3.85 -1.82 11.87
C LYS A 55 -3.55 -2.22 10.42
N TYR A 56 -4.06 -1.41 9.51
CA TYR A 56 -4.03 -1.68 8.09
C TYR A 56 -4.19 -0.35 7.36
N VAL A 57 -3.21 0.00 6.53
CA VAL A 57 -3.25 1.17 5.66
C VAL A 57 -3.04 0.76 4.21
N ILE A 58 -3.73 1.47 3.30
CA ILE A 58 -3.48 1.42 1.86
C ILE A 58 -2.86 2.76 1.46
N LEU A 59 -1.65 2.72 0.92
CA LEU A 59 -0.92 3.85 0.39
C LEU A 59 -1.05 3.86 -1.13
N GLY A 60 -1.53 4.96 -1.70
CA GLY A 60 -1.53 5.18 -3.14
C GLY A 60 -0.21 5.82 -3.58
N ALA A 61 0.75 5.01 -4.00
CA ALA A 61 2.08 5.46 -4.43
C ALA A 61 2.11 5.77 -5.94
N CYS A 62 2.80 6.84 -6.33
CA CYS A 62 2.90 7.23 -7.73
C CYS A 62 4.27 7.82 -8.06
N ASN A 63 4.85 7.38 -9.17
CA ASN A 63 6.01 8.00 -9.80
C ASN A 63 5.51 8.74 -11.07
N PRO A 64 5.51 10.09 -11.08
CA PRO A 64 4.85 10.84 -12.16
C PRO A 64 5.41 10.58 -13.57
N PRO A 65 6.74 10.49 -13.79
CA PRO A 65 7.29 10.08 -15.08
C PRO A 65 6.74 8.75 -15.60
N TYR A 66 6.61 7.74 -14.74
CA TYR A 66 6.05 6.45 -15.14
C TYR A 66 4.55 6.54 -15.39
N ALA A 67 3.78 7.17 -14.48
CA ALA A 67 2.34 7.33 -14.65
C ALA A 67 1.99 8.05 -15.96
N TYR A 68 2.74 9.11 -16.30
CA TYR A 68 2.58 9.84 -17.55
C TYR A 68 2.81 8.97 -18.79
N ARG A 69 3.90 8.17 -18.80
CA ARG A 69 4.19 7.24 -19.90
C ARG A 69 3.09 6.18 -20.06
N THR A 70 2.60 5.62 -18.95
CA THR A 70 1.53 4.61 -18.99
C THR A 70 0.23 5.21 -19.53
N LEU A 71 -0.15 6.40 -19.06
CA LEU A 71 -1.35 7.12 -19.52
C LEU A 71 -1.28 7.52 -21.00
N GLN A 72 -0.08 7.76 -21.53
CA GLN A 72 0.10 7.99 -22.98
C GLN A 72 -0.11 6.73 -23.82
N ALA A 73 0.19 5.55 -23.26
CA ALA A 73 0.01 4.28 -23.96
C ALA A 73 -1.45 3.82 -23.93
N ASP A 74 -2.13 3.99 -22.79
CA ASP A 74 -3.54 3.67 -22.60
C ASP A 74 -4.13 4.58 -21.51
N LEU A 75 -5.15 5.36 -21.86
CA LEU A 75 -5.79 6.28 -20.92
C LEU A 75 -6.59 5.55 -19.83
N ASP A 76 -7.18 4.38 -20.15
CA ASP A 76 -8.03 3.62 -19.25
C ASP A 76 -7.22 2.91 -18.14
N VAL A 77 -5.89 2.86 -18.29
CA VAL A 77 -4.97 2.38 -17.24
C VAL A 77 -5.09 3.18 -15.93
N GLY A 78 -5.70 4.37 -15.96
CA GLY A 78 -6.05 5.14 -14.77
C GLY A 78 -6.89 4.37 -13.76
N LEU A 79 -7.65 3.35 -14.17
CA LEU A 79 -8.38 2.44 -13.27
C LEU A 79 -7.46 1.61 -12.36
N LEU A 80 -6.18 1.50 -12.71
CA LEU A 80 -5.14 0.76 -11.99
C LEU A 80 -4.15 1.68 -11.25
N LEU A 81 -4.36 3.00 -11.30
CA LEU A 81 -3.51 4.00 -10.64
C LEU A 81 -4.24 4.60 -9.41
N PRO A 82 -3.51 5.05 -8.38
CA PRO A 82 -2.07 4.91 -8.16
C PRO A 82 -1.67 3.46 -7.78
N CYS A 83 -0.37 3.18 -7.73
CA CYS A 83 0.14 1.89 -7.30
C CYS A 83 -0.17 1.67 -5.81
N ASN A 84 -1.05 0.72 -5.51
CA ASN A 84 -1.41 0.40 -4.14
C ASN A 84 -0.27 -0.34 -3.42
N VAL A 85 0.12 0.17 -2.25
CA VAL A 85 1.01 -0.50 -1.30
C VAL A 85 0.27 -0.66 0.02
N ILE A 86 0.21 -1.88 0.54
CA ILE A 86 -0.48 -2.17 1.79
C ILE A 86 0.52 -2.42 2.92
N VAL A 87 0.23 -1.88 4.10
CA VAL A 87 1.00 -2.15 5.31
C VAL A 87 0.00 -2.56 6.39
N TYR A 88 0.25 -3.70 7.04
CA TYR A 88 -0.64 -4.22 8.07
C TYR A 88 0.12 -5.02 9.13
N GLU A 89 -0.38 -4.99 10.36
CA GLU A 89 0.14 -5.84 11.44
C GLU A 89 -0.25 -7.29 11.18
N THR A 90 0.70 -8.21 11.35
CA THR A 90 0.42 -9.65 11.28
C THR A 90 1.23 -10.42 12.32
N ASN A 91 0.61 -11.45 12.89
CA ASN A 91 1.29 -12.41 13.77
C ASN A 91 1.95 -13.53 12.96
N ASP A 92 1.59 -13.65 11.68
CA ASP A 92 2.15 -14.63 10.77
C ASP A 92 3.42 -14.07 10.15
N ARG A 93 4.52 -14.82 10.20
CA ARG A 93 5.78 -14.47 9.50
C ARG A 93 5.71 -14.69 7.98
N LYS A 94 4.52 -14.58 7.38
CA LYS A 94 4.24 -14.89 5.97
C LYS A 94 3.38 -13.80 5.32
#